data_AF-A0A7J4I7D0-F1
#
_entry.id   AF-A0A7J4I7D0-F1
#
_cell.length_a   1.000
_cell.length_b   1.000
_cell.length_c   1.000
_cell.angle_alpha   90.00
_cell.angle_beta   90.00
_cell.angle_gamma   90.00
#
_symmetry.space_group_name_H-M   'P 1'
#
loop_
_entity.id
_entity.type
_entity.pdbx_description
1 polymer ?
#
loop_
_entity_poly.entity_id
_entity_poly.type
_entity_poly.pdbx_seq_one_letter_code
_entity_poly.pdbx_strand_id
1 'polypeptide(L)'
;MRRKKKEAGWKREILEVIIAFFIAWLAYQGLSVVMGTPMPIVSVVSDSMYHNSHFDTWWSGSGQYYDRYGIDKGAFKTFKDVNGLSRGDLLLIQNPSNPKIGDILIYQCSATWGCSYARSGELIIIHRLIKIDGNGNYIVKGDNNAIADNPVAKEYVLGKAVFAVPVLGYPRLLLHLLGI
;
A
#
# COMPACT_ATOMS: atom_id res chain seq x y z
N MET A 1 -4.25 -39.14 47.02
CA MET A 1 -5.25 -38.22 46.41
C MET A 1 -4.86 -37.97 44.96
N ARG A 2 -5.55 -38.58 43.97
CA ARG A 2 -5.30 -38.33 42.55
C ARG A 2 -5.91 -36.97 42.16
N ARG A 3 -5.06 -35.99 41.84
CA ARG A 3 -5.46 -34.70 41.27
C ARG A 3 -6.24 -34.97 39.98
N LYS A 4 -7.56 -34.76 39.98
CA LYS A 4 -8.35 -34.79 38.74
C LYS A 4 -7.77 -33.74 37.80
N LYS A 5 -7.24 -34.16 36.66
CA LYS A 5 -6.87 -33.27 35.55
C LYS A 5 -8.17 -32.58 35.15
N LYS A 6 -8.32 -31.28 35.47
CA LYS A 6 -9.43 -30.48 34.96
C LYS A 6 -9.29 -30.55 33.45
N GLU A 7 -10.25 -31.18 32.76
CA GLU A 7 -10.36 -31.03 31.33
C GLU A 7 -10.34 -29.53 31.05
N ALA A 8 -9.33 -29.06 30.32
CA ALA A 8 -9.33 -27.70 29.83
C ALA A 8 -10.62 -27.57 29.03
N GLY A 9 -11.59 -26.84 29.59
CA GLY A 9 -12.91 -26.79 29.00
C GLY A 9 -12.76 -26.06 27.67
N TRP A 10 -12.87 -26.77 26.56
CA TRP A 10 -12.88 -26.25 25.18
C TRP A 10 -13.66 -24.93 25.02
N LYS A 11 -14.70 -24.70 25.83
CA LYS A 11 -15.43 -23.42 25.94
C LYS A 11 -14.55 -22.23 26.33
N ARG A 12 -13.64 -22.41 27.28
CA ARG A 12 -12.65 -21.40 27.69
C ARG A 12 -11.65 -21.11 26.58
N GLU A 13 -11.16 -22.14 25.90
CA GLU A 13 -10.23 -21.99 24.78
C GLU A 13 -10.89 -21.21 23.63
N ILE A 14 -12.13 -21.56 23.28
CA ILE A 14 -12.93 -20.81 22.29
C ILE A 14 -13.10 -19.34 22.73
N LEU A 15 -13.42 -19.11 24.00
CA LEU A 15 -13.58 -17.75 24.53
C LEU A 15 -12.26 -16.95 24.44
N GLU A 16 -11.13 -17.56 24.78
CA GLU A 16 -9.80 -16.93 24.68
C GLU A 16 -9.45 -16.57 23.22
N VAL A 17 -9.78 -17.44 22.27
CA VAL A 17 -9.61 -17.15 20.83
C VAL A 17 -10.49 -15.97 20.39
N ILE A 18 -11.77 -15.95 20.76
CA ILE A 18 -12.68 -14.85 20.45
C ILE A 18 -12.15 -13.53 21.03
N ILE A 19 -11.72 -13.54 22.30
CA ILE A 19 -11.14 -12.38 22.96
C ILE A 19 -9.87 -11.91 22.22
N ALA A 20 -8.99 -12.83 21.80
CA ALA A 20 -7.79 -12.49 21.06
C ALA A 20 -8.10 -11.81 19.72
N PHE A 21 -9.08 -12.31 18.96
CA PHE A 21 -9.54 -11.66 17.72
C PHE A 21 -10.15 -10.28 17.98
N PHE A 22 -10.93 -10.14 19.05
CA PHE A 22 -11.52 -8.86 19.42
C PHE A 22 -10.45 -7.82 19.82
N ILE A 23 -9.44 -8.23 20.60
CA ILE A 23 -8.30 -7.38 20.95
C ILE A 23 -7.51 -6.99 19.70
N ALA A 24 -7.23 -7.93 18.80
CA ALA A 24 -6.53 -7.65 17.54
C ALA A 24 -7.33 -6.67 16.67
N TRP A 25 -8.65 -6.84 16.60
CA TRP A 25 -9.54 -5.90 15.90
C TRP A 25 -9.48 -4.50 16.53
N LEU A 26 -9.58 -4.38 17.85
CA LEU A 26 -9.44 -3.10 18.56
C LEU A 26 -8.06 -2.47 18.34
N ALA A 27 -6.99 -3.27 18.33
CA ALA A 27 -5.65 -2.79 18.03
C ALA A 27 -5.55 -2.23 16.60
N TYR A 28 -6.17 -2.90 15.63
CA TYR A 28 -6.24 -2.40 14.25
C TYR A 28 -7.06 -1.10 14.16
N GLN A 29 -8.19 -1.00 14.86
CA GLN A 29 -8.97 0.25 14.92
C GLN A 29 -8.17 1.38 15.58
N GLY A 30 -7.48 1.10 16.68
CA GLY A 30 -6.59 2.05 17.34
C GLY A 30 -5.48 2.53 16.42
N LEU A 31 -4.84 1.61 15.69
CA LEU A 31 -3.83 1.96 14.69
C LEU A 31 -4.41 2.82 13.57
N SER A 32 -5.60 2.49 13.05
CA SER A 32 -6.30 3.28 12.03
C SER A 32 -6.54 4.73 12.49
N VAL A 33 -6.97 4.92 13.74
CA VAL A 33 -7.16 6.25 14.32
C VAL A 33 -5.82 7.00 14.47
N VAL A 34 -4.80 6.34 15.03
CA VAL A 34 -3.46 6.95 15.24
C VAL A 34 -2.82 7.35 13.91
N MET A 35 -2.93 6.49 12.90
CA MET A 35 -2.36 6.73 11.57
C MET A 35 -3.23 7.67 10.73
N GLY A 36 -4.49 7.89 11.10
CA GLY A 36 -5.43 8.77 10.41
C GLY A 36 -5.79 8.28 9.00
N THR A 37 -5.85 6.97 8.80
CA THR A 37 -6.19 6.32 7.53
C THR A 37 -7.01 5.06 7.80
N PRO A 38 -8.02 4.74 6.98
CA PRO A 38 -8.79 3.50 7.12
C PRO A 38 -7.95 2.24 6.82
N MET A 39 -6.79 2.38 6.16
CA MET A 39 -5.91 1.27 5.80
C MET A 39 -4.48 1.52 6.28
N PRO A 40 -4.21 1.45 7.60
CA PRO A 40 -2.88 1.70 8.13
C PRO A 40 -1.82 0.68 7.68
N ILE A 41 -2.23 -0.50 7.20
CA ILE A 41 -1.33 -1.57 6.76
C ILE A 41 -1.83 -2.17 5.44
N VAL A 42 -0.95 -2.23 4.42
CA VAL A 42 -1.25 -2.85 3.11
C VAL A 42 -0.05 -3.63 2.61
N SER A 43 -0.29 -4.78 1.99
CA SER A 43 0.75 -5.52 1.24
C SER A 43 0.79 -5.10 -0.21
N VAL A 44 1.98 -5.04 -0.78
CA VAL A 44 2.21 -4.90 -2.22
C VAL A 44 1.88 -6.22 -2.90
N VAL A 45 0.95 -6.18 -3.85
CA VAL A 45 0.40 -7.39 -4.50
C VAL A 45 0.80 -7.55 -5.97
N SER A 46 1.28 -6.48 -6.62
CA SER A 46 1.66 -6.45 -8.03
C SER A 46 3.06 -5.90 -8.25
N ASP A 47 3.61 -6.11 -9.44
CA ASP A 47 4.94 -5.64 -9.84
C ASP A 47 4.94 -4.19 -10.37
N SER A 48 3.85 -3.44 -10.22
CA SER A 48 3.73 -2.08 -10.80
C SER A 48 4.70 -1.06 -10.20
N MET A 49 5.25 -1.33 -9.02
CA MET A 49 6.28 -0.52 -8.36
C MET A 49 7.68 -1.17 -8.40
N TYR A 50 7.82 -2.35 -9.01
CA TYR A 50 9.03 -3.15 -8.95
C TYR A 50 10.13 -2.60 -9.86
N HIS A 51 11.35 -2.46 -9.33
CA HIS A 51 12.52 -2.17 -10.15
C HIS A 51 13.24 -3.48 -10.45
N ASN A 52 13.29 -3.87 -11.72
CA ASN A 52 13.88 -5.14 -12.17
C ASN A 52 15.41 -5.19 -12.16
N SER A 53 16.06 -4.11 -11.74
CA SER A 53 17.52 -3.94 -11.75
C SER A 53 17.93 -2.86 -10.74
N HIS A 54 19.23 -2.70 -10.52
CA HIS A 54 19.76 -1.62 -9.68
C HIS A 54 19.33 -0.25 -10.20
N PHE A 55 19.14 0.71 -9.28
CA PHE A 55 18.59 2.03 -9.56
C PHE A 55 19.15 2.70 -10.82
N ASP A 56 20.47 2.72 -11.01
CA ASP A 56 21.08 3.43 -12.14
C ASP A 56 20.70 2.78 -13.48
N THR A 57 20.60 1.45 -13.55
CA THR A 57 20.17 0.69 -14.72
C THR A 57 18.67 0.87 -14.97
N TRP A 58 17.86 0.77 -13.92
CA TRP A 58 16.41 1.01 -14.01
C TRP A 58 16.14 2.44 -14.49
N TRP A 59 16.86 3.44 -13.97
CA TRP A 59 16.72 4.84 -14.35
C TRP A 59 17.00 5.05 -15.83
N SER A 60 18.03 4.38 -16.39
CA SER A 60 18.33 4.48 -17.82
C SER A 60 17.18 4.03 -18.73
N GLY A 61 16.31 3.11 -18.27
CA GLY A 61 15.14 2.64 -19.01
C GLY A 61 13.85 3.41 -18.71
N SER A 62 13.63 3.79 -17.46
CA SER A 62 12.34 4.34 -16.98
C SER A 62 12.37 5.85 -16.70
N GLY A 63 13.55 6.43 -16.48
CA GLY A 63 13.74 7.81 -16.02
C GLY A 63 13.18 8.87 -16.98
N GLN A 64 13.23 8.61 -18.29
CA GLN A 64 12.76 9.56 -19.32
C GLN A 64 11.29 9.99 -19.11
N TYR A 65 10.45 9.13 -18.52
CA TYR A 65 9.07 9.51 -18.22
C TYR A 65 9.00 10.56 -17.11
N TYR A 66 9.81 10.42 -16.06
CA TYR A 66 9.88 11.34 -14.93
C TYR A 66 10.45 12.71 -15.31
N ASP A 67 11.40 12.73 -16.25
CA ASP A 67 11.97 13.97 -16.80
C ASP A 67 10.88 14.89 -17.39
N ARG A 68 9.82 14.32 -18.00
CA ARG A 68 8.67 15.09 -18.54
C ARG A 68 7.90 15.87 -17.48
N TYR A 69 8.04 15.48 -16.22
CA TYR A 69 7.43 16.12 -15.05
C TYR A 69 8.44 16.93 -14.23
N GLY A 70 9.66 17.15 -14.76
CA GLY A 70 10.71 17.90 -14.08
C GLY A 70 11.34 17.15 -12.91
N ILE A 71 11.22 15.82 -12.88
CA ILE A 71 11.85 14.96 -11.87
C ILE A 71 13.08 14.31 -12.50
N ASP A 72 14.24 14.93 -12.31
CA ASP A 72 15.50 14.35 -12.77
C ASP A 72 16.00 13.21 -11.85
N LYS A 73 17.10 12.57 -12.25
CA LYS A 73 17.72 11.46 -11.52
C LYS A 73 18.11 11.85 -10.09
N GLY A 74 18.60 13.07 -9.90
CA GLY A 74 19.04 13.58 -8.60
C GLY A 74 17.85 13.77 -7.67
N ALA A 75 16.79 14.40 -8.16
CA ALA A 75 15.54 14.58 -7.44
C ALA A 75 14.92 13.24 -7.06
N PHE A 76 14.85 12.28 -7.99
CA PHE A 76 14.29 10.96 -7.70
C PHE A 76 15.09 10.19 -6.63
N LYS A 77 16.41 10.33 -6.61
CA LYS A 77 17.27 9.71 -5.57
C LYS A 77 16.93 10.17 -4.15
N THR A 78 16.24 11.30 -3.99
CA THR A 78 15.79 11.80 -2.67
C THR A 78 14.47 11.19 -2.21
N PHE A 79 13.75 10.50 -3.10
CA PHE A 79 12.48 9.89 -2.78
C PHE A 79 12.66 8.64 -1.90
N LYS A 80 11.65 8.35 -1.08
CA LYS A 80 11.58 7.09 -0.35
C LYS A 80 11.38 5.93 -1.33
N ASP A 81 11.87 4.76 -0.92
CA ASP A 81 11.76 3.52 -1.70
C ASP A 81 12.27 3.74 -3.14
N VAL A 82 13.49 4.31 -3.23
CA VAL A 82 14.16 4.67 -4.49
C VAL A 82 14.40 3.47 -5.40
N ASN A 83 14.46 2.25 -4.85
CA ASN A 83 14.60 1.00 -5.58
C ASN A 83 13.24 0.31 -5.84
N GLY A 84 12.15 1.06 -5.76
CA GLY A 84 10.80 0.54 -5.94
C GLY A 84 10.31 -0.28 -4.75
N LEU A 85 9.18 -0.96 -4.98
CA LEU A 85 8.55 -1.88 -4.02
C LEU A 85 8.34 -3.24 -4.67
N SER A 86 8.55 -4.30 -3.89
CA SER A 86 8.40 -5.69 -4.33
C SER A 86 7.10 -6.30 -3.83
N ARG A 87 6.57 -7.28 -4.56
CA ARG A 87 5.47 -8.11 -4.06
C ARG A 87 5.85 -8.74 -2.73
N GLY A 88 4.94 -8.65 -1.76
CA GLY A 88 5.19 -9.13 -0.40
C GLY A 88 5.84 -8.10 0.53
N ASP A 89 6.10 -6.87 0.08
CA ASP A 89 6.40 -5.77 1.00
C ASP A 89 5.15 -5.39 1.81
N LEU A 90 5.31 -5.13 3.10
CA LEU A 90 4.27 -4.62 3.98
C LEU A 90 4.47 -3.12 4.21
N LEU A 91 3.49 -2.32 3.82
CA LEU A 91 3.54 -0.86 3.93
C LEU A 91 2.82 -0.41 5.20
N LEU A 92 3.48 0.46 5.96
CA LEU A 92 2.80 1.29 6.96
C LEU A 92 2.32 2.57 6.28
N ILE A 93 1.04 2.87 6.44
CA ILE A 93 0.35 3.95 5.75
C ILE A 93 -0.18 4.93 6.78
N GLN A 94 -0.05 6.21 6.48
CA GLN A 94 -0.62 7.29 7.28
C GLN A 94 -1.57 8.16 6.45
N ASN A 95 -2.27 9.06 7.14
CA ASN A 95 -3.08 10.10 6.57
C ASN A 95 -2.35 10.82 5.40
N PRO A 96 -3.02 11.00 4.25
CA PRO A 96 -2.40 11.59 3.05
C PRO A 96 -2.39 13.13 3.11
N SER A 97 -2.21 13.73 4.29
CA SER A 97 -2.13 15.19 4.42
C SER A 97 -0.87 15.72 3.73
N ASN A 98 -1.07 16.79 2.95
CA ASN A 98 -0.05 17.52 2.21
C ASN A 98 0.97 16.59 1.50
N PRO A 99 0.52 15.75 0.56
CA PRO A 99 1.40 14.82 -0.13
C PRO A 99 2.35 15.59 -1.04
N LYS A 100 3.59 15.13 -1.12
CA LYS A 100 4.67 15.77 -1.89
C LYS A 100 5.04 14.89 -3.08
N ILE A 101 5.56 15.54 -4.13
CA ILE A 101 6.14 14.80 -5.26
C ILE A 101 7.19 13.81 -4.73
N GLY A 102 7.08 12.55 -5.15
CA GLY A 102 7.90 11.44 -4.68
C GLY A 102 7.24 10.55 -3.61
N ASP A 103 6.21 11.04 -2.92
CA ASP A 103 5.44 10.22 -1.96
C ASP A 103 4.75 9.06 -2.68
N ILE A 104 4.67 7.90 -2.01
CA ILE A 104 3.90 6.75 -2.51
C ILE A 104 2.50 6.83 -1.92
N LEU A 105 1.50 6.97 -2.79
CA LEU A 105 0.10 7.10 -2.43
C LEU A 105 -0.61 5.77 -2.59
N ILE A 106 -1.52 5.52 -1.66
CA ILE A 106 -2.45 4.38 -1.67
C ILE A 106 -3.82 4.97 -1.96
N TYR A 107 -4.39 4.60 -3.09
CA TYR A 107 -5.69 5.08 -3.51
C TYR A 107 -6.57 3.92 -3.96
N GLN A 108 -7.87 4.13 -3.82
CA GLN A 108 -8.88 3.24 -4.34
C GLN A 108 -9.32 3.70 -5.73
N CYS A 109 -9.67 2.76 -6.59
CA CYS A 109 -10.40 3.05 -7.81
C CYS A 109 -11.33 1.90 -8.18
N SER A 110 -12.33 2.16 -9.02
CA SER A 110 -13.32 1.17 -9.46
C SER A 110 -13.61 1.28 -10.95
N ALA A 111 -14.45 0.37 -11.46
CA ALA A 111 -14.87 0.38 -12.86
C ALA A 111 -15.58 1.69 -13.26
N THR A 112 -16.21 2.36 -12.30
CA THR A 112 -17.04 3.55 -12.53
C THR A 112 -16.30 4.86 -12.27
N TRP A 113 -15.13 4.82 -11.62
CA TRP A 113 -14.31 6.01 -11.34
C TRP A 113 -12.84 5.65 -11.08
N GLY A 114 -11.93 6.47 -11.57
CA GLY A 114 -10.48 6.32 -11.35
C GLY A 114 -9.78 5.32 -12.29
N CYS A 115 -10.33 4.12 -12.56
CA CYS A 115 -9.64 3.09 -13.34
C CYS A 115 -10.57 2.26 -14.24
N SER A 116 -10.63 2.55 -15.55
CA SER A 116 -11.46 1.80 -16.51
C SER A 116 -11.09 0.31 -16.67
N TYR A 117 -9.94 -0.12 -16.16
CA TYR A 117 -9.51 -1.53 -16.18
C TYR A 117 -9.95 -2.32 -14.96
N ALA A 118 -10.54 -1.69 -13.94
CA ALA A 118 -11.15 -2.41 -12.83
C ALA A 118 -12.36 -3.20 -13.36
N ARG A 119 -12.25 -4.53 -13.40
CA ARG A 119 -13.28 -5.40 -14.03
C ARG A 119 -14.50 -5.62 -13.13
N SER A 120 -14.29 -5.64 -11.81
CA SER A 120 -15.35 -5.69 -10.80
C SER A 120 -14.77 -5.27 -9.44
N GLY A 121 -15.56 -4.53 -8.66
CA GLY A 121 -15.16 -4.09 -7.33
C GLY A 121 -14.19 -2.90 -7.28
N GLU A 122 -13.74 -2.59 -6.08
CA GLU A 122 -12.74 -1.56 -5.78
C GLU A 122 -11.34 -2.19 -5.74
N LEU A 123 -10.39 -1.55 -6.40
CA LEU A 123 -8.98 -1.93 -6.40
C LEU A 123 -8.18 -0.93 -5.57
N ILE A 124 -7.29 -1.45 -4.73
CA ILE A 124 -6.28 -0.66 -4.02
C ILE A 124 -5.02 -0.60 -4.88
N ILE A 125 -4.61 0.60 -5.24
CA ILE A 125 -3.43 0.87 -6.06
C ILE A 125 -2.39 1.62 -5.22
N ILE A 126 -1.11 1.31 -5.44
CA ILE A 126 0.04 1.84 -4.69
C ILE A 126 1.01 2.43 -5.71
N HIS A 127 1.02 3.75 -5.89
CA HIS A 127 1.84 4.41 -6.91
C HIS A 127 2.46 5.72 -6.42
N ARG A 128 3.52 6.16 -7.10
CA ARG A 128 4.27 7.36 -6.73
C ARG A 128 3.61 8.62 -7.28
N LEU A 129 3.45 9.64 -6.43
CA LEU A 129 3.02 10.96 -6.83
C LEU A 129 4.11 11.65 -7.67
N ILE A 130 3.81 11.97 -8.92
CA ILE A 130 4.75 12.62 -9.84
C ILE A 130 4.35 14.05 -10.19
N LYS A 131 3.07 14.41 -10.04
CA LYS A 131 2.60 15.79 -10.24
C LYS A 131 1.27 16.03 -9.52
N ILE A 132 1.05 17.27 -9.11
CA ILE A 132 -0.27 17.78 -8.73
C ILE A 132 -0.74 18.67 -9.89
N ASP A 133 -1.89 18.39 -10.48
CA ASP A 133 -2.41 19.17 -11.61
C ASP A 133 -3.03 20.51 -11.14
N GLY A 134 -3.44 21.35 -12.10
CA GLY A 134 -4.03 22.67 -11.80
C GLY A 134 -5.37 22.60 -11.08
N ASN A 135 -6.06 21.45 -11.12
CA ASN A 135 -7.32 21.20 -10.42
C ASN A 135 -7.08 20.58 -9.03
N GLY A 136 -5.82 20.33 -8.66
CA GLY A 136 -5.44 19.69 -7.41
C GLY A 136 -5.56 18.17 -7.43
N ASN A 137 -5.80 17.53 -8.58
CA ASN A 137 -5.74 16.09 -8.68
C ASN A 137 -4.29 15.60 -8.67
N TYR A 138 -4.12 14.37 -8.22
CA TYR A 138 -2.84 13.71 -8.17
C TYR A 138 -2.58 12.93 -9.45
N ILE A 139 -1.46 13.21 -10.09
CA ILE A 139 -0.92 12.38 -11.17
C ILE A 139 0.07 11.42 -10.52
N VAL A 140 -0.29 10.14 -10.50
CA VAL A 140 0.48 9.07 -9.88
C VAL A 140 0.97 8.09 -10.93
N LYS A 141 2.02 7.35 -10.60
CA LYS A 141 2.63 6.40 -11.53
C LYS A 141 3.21 5.20 -10.79
N GLY A 142 2.90 4.01 -11.31
CA GLY A 142 3.68 2.81 -11.02
C GLY A 142 5.07 2.94 -11.61
N ASP A 143 6.10 2.78 -10.77
CA ASP A 143 7.49 2.90 -11.20
C ASP A 143 7.86 1.92 -12.33
N ASN A 144 7.19 0.76 -12.40
CA ASN A 144 7.36 -0.24 -13.44
C ASN A 144 6.33 -0.14 -14.59
N ASN A 145 5.43 0.84 -14.55
CA ASN A 145 4.45 1.04 -15.62
C ASN A 145 5.10 1.81 -16.78
N ALA A 146 4.52 1.77 -17.99
CA ALA A 146 5.01 2.59 -19.11
C ALA A 146 4.60 4.07 -18.99
N ILE A 147 3.41 4.32 -18.45
CA ILE A 147 2.81 5.66 -18.32
C ILE A 147 2.30 5.88 -16.90
N ALA A 148 1.87 7.11 -16.62
CA ALA A 148 1.14 7.45 -15.41
C ALA A 148 -0.31 6.99 -15.50
N ASP A 149 -0.94 6.90 -14.35
CA ASP A 149 -2.34 6.57 -14.22
C ASP A 149 -3.21 7.81 -14.53
N ASN A 150 -4.52 7.60 -14.68
CA ASN A 150 -5.45 8.71 -14.82
C ASN A 150 -5.38 9.63 -13.58
N PRO A 151 -5.66 10.94 -13.72
CA PRO A 151 -5.71 11.84 -12.57
C PRO A 151 -6.58 11.31 -11.44
N VAL A 152 -6.02 11.25 -10.23
CA VAL A 152 -6.67 10.72 -9.03
C VAL A 152 -7.16 11.89 -8.18
N ALA A 153 -8.47 11.97 -7.98
CA ALA A 153 -9.07 12.95 -7.09
C ALA A 153 -8.67 12.68 -5.62
N LYS A 154 -8.59 13.74 -4.80
CA LYS A 154 -8.01 13.64 -3.45
C LYS A 154 -8.79 12.72 -2.53
N GLU A 155 -10.11 12.70 -2.68
CA GLU A 155 -11.05 11.86 -1.95
C GLU A 155 -10.84 10.36 -2.16
N TYR A 156 -10.15 9.97 -3.24
CA TYR A 156 -9.85 8.58 -3.55
C TYR A 156 -8.53 8.11 -2.95
N VAL A 157 -7.71 9.04 -2.43
CA VAL A 157 -6.46 8.70 -1.75
C VAL A 157 -6.77 8.33 -0.29
N LEU A 158 -6.48 7.08 0.05
CA LEU A 158 -6.71 6.52 1.38
C LEU A 158 -5.54 6.78 2.32
N GLY A 159 -4.34 6.97 1.79
CA GLY A 159 -3.16 7.27 2.60
C GLY A 159 -1.88 7.41 1.78
N LYS A 160 -0.79 7.68 2.49
CA LYS A 160 0.57 7.68 1.93
C LYS A 160 1.48 6.74 2.73
N ALA A 161 2.35 6.02 2.02
CA ALA A 161 3.30 5.11 2.63
C ALA A 161 4.38 5.88 3.42
N VAL A 162 4.67 5.40 4.62
CA VAL A 162 5.67 5.98 5.53
C VAL A 162 6.98 5.22 5.42
N PHE A 163 6.88 3.88 5.41
CA PHE A 163 7.98 2.94 5.17
C PHE A 163 7.41 1.60 4.69
N ALA A 164 8.27 0.81 4.05
CA ALA A 164 8.02 -0.56 3.64
C ALA A 164 8.87 -1.54 4.47
N VAL A 165 8.29 -2.66 4.87
CA VAL A 165 9.03 -3.79 5.45
C VAL A 165 9.01 -4.94 4.45
N PRO A 166 10.18 -5.32 3.89
CA PRO A 166 10.25 -6.40 2.94
C PRO A 166 9.73 -7.72 3.52
N VAL A 167 9.13 -8.55 2.66
CA VAL A 167 8.73 -9.95 2.94
C VAL A 167 7.58 -10.13 3.95
N LEU A 168 7.31 -9.17 4.85
CA LEU A 168 6.25 -9.30 5.86
C LEU A 168 4.82 -9.21 5.28
N GLY A 169 4.68 -8.84 4.02
CA GLY A 169 3.41 -8.77 3.31
C GLY A 169 2.92 -10.11 2.75
N TYR A 170 3.76 -11.15 2.70
CA TYR A 170 3.40 -12.45 2.10
C TYR A 170 2.20 -13.15 2.75
N PRO A 171 2.02 -13.16 4.08
CA PRO A 171 0.82 -13.77 4.69
C PRO A 171 -0.48 -13.14 4.20
N ARG A 172 -0.55 -11.81 4.15
CA ARG A 172 -1.71 -11.08 3.60
C ARG A 172 -1.82 -11.21 2.09
N LEU A 173 -0.69 -11.27 1.36
CA LEU A 173 -0.69 -11.52 -0.08
C LEU A 173 -1.28 -12.90 -0.41
N LEU A 174 -0.96 -13.93 0.37
CA LEU A 174 -1.55 -15.26 0.20
C LEU A 174 -3.08 -15.22 0.35
N LEU A 175 -3.60 -14.55 1.40
CA LEU A 175 -5.04 -14.38 1.58
C LEU A 175 -5.69 -13.68 0.38
N HIS A 176 -5.06 -12.59 -0.08
CA HIS A 176 -5.51 -11.86 -1.27
C HIS A 176 -5.56 -12.74 -2.53
N LEU A 177 -4.55 -13.59 -2.76
CA LEU A 177 -4.52 -14.52 -3.89
C LEU A 177 -5.58 -15.63 -3.79
N LEU A 178 -6.05 -15.94 -2.58
CA LEU A 178 -7.15 -16.87 -2.33
C LEU A 178 -8.52 -16.19 -2.48
N GLY A 179 -8.57 -14.88 -2.71
CA GLY A 179 -9.81 -14.11 -2.81
C GLY A 179 -10.52 -13.88 -1.47
N ILE A 180 -9.75 -13.92 -0.37
CA ILE A 180 -10.24 -13.78 1.01
C ILE A 180 -9.65 -12.51 1.64
#